data_AF-A0A7V1SS15-F1
#
_entry.id   AF-A0A7V1SS15-F1
#
_cell.length_a   1.000
_cell.length_b   1.000
_cell.length_c   1.000
_cell.angle_alpha   90.00
_cell.angle_beta   90.00
_cell.angle_gamma   90.00
#
_symmetry.space_group_name_H-M   'P 1'
#
loop_
_entity.id
_entity.type
_entity.pdbx_description
1 polymer ?
#
loop_
_entity_poly.entity_id
_entity_poly.type
_entity_poly.pdbx_seq_one_letter_code
_entity_poly.pdbx_strand_id
1 'polypeptide(L)'
;MPSTLRLSQKETVFNHEVVKRFELYNSLFQTLPFYQVKEIGILLPFFSSHCEKGAAEQLSPVEIIESFFKKYVPGIDHREELNRLFRFIQYIERQVVLFDAIEDSLFNKVGRGDDTGTLQSLIQQ
;
A
#
# COMPACT_ATOMS: atom_id res chain seq x y z
N MET A 1 13.96 15.66 -26.98
CA MET A 1 14.92 15.72 -25.85
C MET A 1 14.48 16.50 -24.60
N PRO A 2 13.48 17.42 -24.59
CA PRO A 2 13.04 18.07 -23.33
C PRO A 2 12.02 17.26 -22.51
N SER A 3 11.34 16.28 -23.12
CA SER A 3 10.25 15.51 -22.51
C SER A 3 10.73 14.55 -21.41
N THR A 4 11.87 13.88 -21.62
CA THR A 4 12.46 12.91 -20.68
C THR A 4 12.94 13.56 -19.38
N LEU A 5 13.49 14.77 -19.47
CA LEU A 5 13.97 15.54 -18.32
C LEU A 5 12.83 16.03 -17.42
N ARG A 6 11.68 16.36 -18.03
CA ARG A 6 10.46 16.73 -17.29
C ARG A 6 9.77 15.54 -16.62
N LEU A 7 9.85 14.34 -17.21
CA LEU A 7 9.35 13.11 -16.59
C LEU A 7 10.10 12.79 -15.29
N SER A 8 11.44 12.89 -15.33
CA SER A 8 12.31 12.68 -14.17
C SER A 8 12.04 13.68 -13.03
N GLN A 9 11.73 14.95 -13.35
CA GLN A 9 11.32 15.91 -12.33
C GLN A 9 9.96 15.60 -11.71
N LYS A 10 8.94 15.22 -12.51
CA LYS A 10 7.63 14.81 -11.98
C LYS A 10 7.75 13.59 -11.07
N GLU A 11 8.52 12.59 -11.49
CA GLU A 11 8.82 11.38 -10.70
C GLU A 11 9.54 11.72 -9.39
N THR A 12 10.50 12.64 -9.41
CA THR A 12 11.20 13.10 -8.20
C THR A 12 10.26 13.79 -7.21
N VAL A 13 9.36 14.67 -7.71
CA VAL A 13 8.37 15.36 -6.87
C VAL A 13 7.34 14.38 -6.31
N PHE A 14 6.85 13.45 -7.12
CA PHE A 14 5.93 12.40 -6.66
C PHE A 14 6.56 11.52 -5.58
N ASN A 15 7.79 11.03 -5.81
CA ASN A 15 8.53 10.24 -4.83
C ASN A 15 8.77 11.02 -3.52
N HIS A 16 9.07 12.32 -3.61
CA HIS A 16 9.32 13.12 -2.40
C HIS A 16 8.03 13.47 -1.65
N GLU A 17 6.98 13.86 -2.37
CA GLU A 17 5.78 14.43 -1.75
C GLU A 17 4.76 13.34 -1.39
N VAL A 18 4.56 12.33 -2.24
CA VAL A 18 3.55 11.27 -2.05
C VAL A 18 4.17 10.08 -1.31
N VAL A 19 5.22 9.47 -1.85
CA VAL A 19 5.79 8.22 -1.30
C VAL A 19 6.33 8.42 0.12
N LYS A 20 7.15 9.45 0.36
CA LYS A 20 7.70 9.69 1.72
C LYS A 20 6.63 10.01 2.75
N ARG A 21 5.56 10.74 2.37
CA ARG A 21 4.45 11.02 3.29
C ARG A 21 3.64 9.77 3.57
N PHE A 22 3.40 8.96 2.54
CA PHE A 22 2.78 7.64 2.72
C PHE A 22 3.59 6.78 3.70
N GLU A 23 4.91 6.65 3.52
CA GLU A 23 5.77 5.89 4.42
C GLU A 23 5.70 6.39 5.87
N LEU A 24 5.75 7.72 6.06
CA LEU A 24 5.64 8.34 7.38
C LEU A 24 4.30 8.02 8.04
N TYR A 25 3.18 8.26 7.35
CA TYR A 25 1.85 8.01 7.90
C TYR A 25 1.60 6.51 8.11
N ASN A 26 2.04 5.66 7.19
CA ASN A 26 1.93 4.21 7.32
C ASN A 26 2.68 3.70 8.56
N SER A 27 3.88 4.22 8.83
CA SER A 27 4.65 3.90 10.05
C SER A 27 3.97 4.41 11.34
N LEU A 28 3.39 5.62 11.31
CA LEU A 28 2.62 6.15 12.44
C LEU A 28 1.37 5.30 12.73
N PHE A 29 0.64 4.87 11.70
CA PHE A 29 -0.56 4.07 11.86
C PHE A 29 -0.26 2.62 12.30
N GLN A 30 0.92 2.08 11.98
CA GLN A 30 1.41 0.81 12.52
C GLN A 30 1.71 0.87 14.03
N THR A 31 2.14 2.03 14.51
CA THR A 31 2.57 2.21 15.92
C THR A 31 1.43 2.65 16.85
N LEU A 32 0.35 3.22 16.31
CA LEU A 32 -0.83 3.62 17.08
C LEU A 32 -1.53 2.41 17.73
N PRO A 33 -1.95 2.50 19.01
CA PRO A 33 -2.55 1.41 19.77
C PRO A 33 -4.03 1.19 19.39
N PHE A 34 -4.32 1.02 18.09
CA PHE A 34 -5.60 0.50 17.67
C PHE A 34 -5.65 -0.99 18.03
N TYR A 35 -6.47 -1.28 19.04
CA TYR A 35 -6.71 -2.61 19.59
C TYR A 35 -6.84 -3.62 18.44
N GLN A 36 -6.04 -4.69 18.50
CA GLN A 36 -6.03 -5.87 17.61
C GLN A 36 -5.29 -5.78 16.26
N VAL A 37 -4.66 -4.65 15.89
CA VAL A 37 -3.97 -4.53 14.57
C VAL A 37 -2.44 -4.70 14.65
N LYS A 38 -1.83 -4.57 15.84
CA LYS A 38 -0.36 -4.61 16.02
C LYS A 38 0.29 -5.92 15.56
N GLU A 39 -0.31 -7.08 15.86
CA GLU A 39 0.22 -8.37 15.42
C GLU A 39 0.09 -8.56 13.90
N ILE A 40 -0.98 -8.02 13.31
CA ILE A 40 -1.30 -8.19 11.89
C ILE A 40 -0.37 -7.37 11.00
N GLY A 41 -0.06 -6.13 11.38
CA GLY A 41 0.86 -5.26 10.63
C GLY A 41 2.28 -5.84 10.55
N ILE A 42 2.72 -6.59 11.56
CA ILE A 42 4.01 -7.30 11.55
C ILE A 42 3.91 -8.58 10.71
N LEU A 43 2.80 -9.32 10.82
CA LEU A 43 2.62 -10.62 10.17
C LEU A 43 2.39 -10.50 8.66
N LEU A 44 1.80 -9.40 8.18
CA LEU A 44 1.46 -9.19 6.78
C LEU A 44 2.69 -9.18 5.83
N PRO A 45 3.80 -8.48 6.13
CA PRO A 45 5.03 -8.59 5.34
C PRO A 45 5.56 -10.03 5.23
N PHE A 46 5.48 -10.82 6.31
CA PHE A 46 5.86 -12.24 6.26
C PHE A 46 4.90 -13.04 5.39
N PHE A 47 3.60 -12.76 5.48
CA PHE A 47 2.59 -13.39 4.64
C PHE A 47 2.82 -13.08 3.16
N SER A 48 3.07 -11.81 2.81
CA SER A 48 3.39 -11.38 1.44
C SER A 48 4.62 -12.12 0.90
N SER A 49 5.72 -12.15 1.66
CA SER A 49 6.94 -12.86 1.25
C SER A 49 6.71 -14.37 1.10
N HIS A 50 5.85 -14.96 1.93
CA HIS A 50 5.49 -16.37 1.82
C HIS A 50 4.62 -16.64 0.58
N CYS A 51 3.68 -15.75 0.27
CA CYS A 51 2.87 -15.82 -0.95
C CYS A 51 3.74 -15.70 -2.22
N GLU A 52 4.70 -14.77 -2.25
CA GLU A 52 5.62 -14.62 -3.39
C GLU A 52 6.43 -15.90 -3.64
N LYS A 53 6.96 -16.52 -2.58
CA LYS A 53 7.71 -17.78 -2.68
C LYS A 53 6.84 -18.93 -3.14
N GLY A 54 5.67 -19.10 -2.50
CA GLY A 54 4.75 -20.18 -2.87
C GLY A 54 4.20 -20.04 -4.29
N ALA A 55 3.93 -18.81 -4.74
CA ALA A 55 3.53 -18.55 -6.11
C ALA A 55 4.65 -18.85 -7.11
N ALA A 56 5.90 -18.50 -6.79
CA ALA A 56 7.07 -18.86 -7.61
C ALA A 56 7.27 -20.38 -7.70
N GLU A 57 6.91 -21.12 -6.65
CA GLU A 57 6.91 -22.58 -6.59
C GLU A 57 5.66 -23.22 -7.22
N GLN A 58 4.74 -22.44 -7.79
CA GLN A 58 3.47 -22.87 -8.39
C GLN A 58 2.54 -23.62 -7.42
N LEU A 59 2.66 -23.35 -6.11
CA LEU A 59 1.75 -23.89 -5.11
C LEU A 59 0.35 -23.29 -5.25
N SER A 60 -0.67 -24.07 -4.90
CA SER A 60 -2.04 -23.56 -4.88
C SER A 60 -2.22 -22.52 -3.76
N PRO A 61 -3.16 -21.56 -3.91
CA PRO A 61 -3.43 -20.56 -2.87
C PRO A 61 -3.76 -21.18 -1.50
N VAL A 62 -4.46 -22.33 -1.49
CA VAL A 62 -4.79 -23.06 -0.27
C VAL A 62 -3.53 -23.56 0.42
N GLU A 63 -2.62 -24.20 -0.32
CA GLU A 63 -1.34 -24.70 0.23
C GLU A 63 -0.47 -23.56 0.77
N ILE A 64 -0.45 -22.41 0.09
CA ILE A 64 0.30 -21.23 0.54
C ILE A 64 -0.23 -20.72 1.88
N ILE A 65 -1.55 -20.61 2.01
CA ILE A 65 -2.21 -20.14 3.24
C ILE A 65 -1.98 -21.13 4.38
N GLU A 66 -2.26 -22.42 4.15
CA GLU A 66 -2.11 -23.47 5.17
C GLU A 66 -0.66 -23.58 5.65
N SER A 67 0.31 -23.59 4.73
CA SER A 67 1.73 -23.67 5.07
C SER A 67 2.22 -22.44 5.84
N PHE A 68 1.66 -21.27 5.58
CA PHE A 68 1.97 -20.05 6.34
C PHE A 68 1.52 -20.17 7.78
N PHE A 69 0.23 -20.44 8.02
CA PHE A 69 -0.32 -20.51 9.38
C PHE A 69 0.30 -21.66 10.17
N LYS A 70 0.58 -22.81 9.53
CA LYS A 70 1.30 -23.91 10.16
C LYS A 70 2.70 -23.53 10.63
N LYS A 71 3.41 -22.67 9.88
CA LYS A 71 4.80 -22.28 10.17
C LYS A 71 4.90 -21.13 11.18
N TYR A 72 4.04 -20.13 11.05
CA TYR A 72 4.16 -18.87 11.80
C TYR A 72 3.18 -18.75 12.97
N VAL A 73 2.07 -19.50 12.96
CA VAL A 73 1.04 -19.46 14.01
C VAL A 73 0.52 -20.89 14.31
N PRO A 74 1.38 -21.80 14.79
CA PRO A 74 0.99 -23.19 15.03
C PRO A 74 -0.09 -23.28 16.12
N GLY A 75 -1.07 -24.17 15.92
CA GLY A 75 -2.14 -24.42 16.89
C GLY A 75 -3.30 -23.42 16.85
N ILE A 76 -3.39 -22.60 15.80
CA ILE A 76 -4.53 -21.72 15.56
C ILE A 76 -5.76 -22.52 15.11
N ASP A 77 -6.94 -22.12 15.60
CA ASP A 77 -8.22 -22.66 15.13
C ASP A 77 -8.62 -22.06 13.77
N HIS A 78 -9.37 -22.80 12.97
CA HIS A 78 -9.79 -22.37 11.64
C HIS A 78 -10.56 -21.04 11.64
N ARG A 79 -11.35 -20.77 12.69
CA ARG A 79 -12.06 -19.49 12.81
C ARG A 79 -11.09 -18.32 12.98
N GLU A 80 -10.03 -18.52 13.75
CA GLU A 80 -9.02 -17.50 13.99
C GLU A 80 -8.12 -17.30 12.77
N GLU A 81 -7.87 -18.35 11.97
CA GLU A 81 -7.22 -18.25 10.66
C GLU A 81 -7.99 -17.30 9.73
N LEU A 82 -9.29 -17.54 9.56
CA LEU A 82 -10.17 -16.69 8.75
C LEU A 82 -10.21 -15.25 9.28
N ASN A 83 -10.33 -15.08 10.60
CA ASN A 83 -10.29 -13.74 11.21
C ASN A 83 -8.99 -13.00 10.89
N ARG A 84 -7.84 -13.69 10.89
CA ARG A 84 -6.54 -13.07 10.55
C ARG A 84 -6.47 -12.71 9.07
N LEU A 85 -6.98 -13.56 8.18
CA LEU A 85 -7.08 -13.25 6.75
C LEU A 85 -7.94 -12.01 6.49
N PHE A 86 -9.12 -11.90 7.13
CA PHE A 86 -9.95 -10.70 7.03
C PHE A 86 -9.23 -9.44 7.52
N ARG A 87 -8.46 -9.55 8.61
CA ARG A 87 -7.66 -8.43 9.12
C ARG A 87 -6.54 -8.03 8.16
N PHE A 88 -5.94 -8.96 7.42
CA PHE A 88 -4.99 -8.63 6.35
C PHE A 88 -5.65 -7.78 5.26
N ILE A 89 -6.83 -8.20 4.79
CA ILE A 89 -7.59 -7.47 3.77
C ILE A 89 -7.90 -6.05 4.24
N GLN A 90 -8.47 -5.90 5.44
CA GLN A 90 -8.79 -4.60 6.03
C GLN A 90 -7.56 -3.69 6.17
N TYR A 91 -6.42 -4.29 6.55
CA TYR A 91 -5.17 -3.54 6.68
C TYR A 91 -4.66 -3.06 5.32
N ILE A 92 -4.72 -3.91 4.28
CA ILE A 92 -4.35 -3.54 2.91
C ILE A 92 -5.29 -2.45 2.38
N GLU A 93 -6.60 -2.59 2.56
CA GLU A 93 -7.58 -1.57 2.14
C GLU A 93 -7.28 -0.21 2.76
N ARG A 94 -6.95 -0.19 4.06
CA ARG A 94 -6.54 1.05 4.73
C ARG A 94 -5.29 1.67 4.11
N GLN A 95 -4.31 0.86 3.70
CA GLN A 95 -3.10 1.39 3.05
C GLN A 95 -3.41 2.00 1.68
N VAL A 96 -4.28 1.36 0.90
CA VAL A 96 -4.72 1.86 -0.41
C VAL A 96 -5.47 3.19 -0.24
N VAL A 97 -6.45 3.25 0.68
CA VAL A 97 -7.21 4.48 0.96
C VAL A 97 -6.30 5.61 1.45
N LEU A 98 -5.32 5.30 2.30
CA LEU A 98 -4.38 6.29 2.79
C LEU A 98 -3.49 6.83 1.66
N PHE A 99 -3.03 5.96 0.77
CA PHE A 99 -2.23 6.35 -0.37
C PHE A 99 -3.02 7.29 -1.29
N ASP A 100 -4.25 6.92 -1.64
CA ASP A 100 -5.17 7.71 -2.47
C ASP A 100 -5.43 9.10 -1.85
N ALA A 101 -5.76 9.14 -0.56
CA ALA A 101 -5.98 10.40 0.16
C ALA A 101 -4.73 11.32 0.18
N ILE A 102 -3.53 10.74 0.26
CA ILE A 102 -2.28 11.51 0.22
C ILE A 102 -2.03 12.03 -1.20
N GLU A 103 -2.19 11.19 -2.22
CA GLU A 103 -2.05 11.57 -3.63
C GLU A 103 -2.99 12.73 -3.98
N ASP A 104 -4.28 12.59 -3.67
CA ASP A 104 -5.30 13.61 -3.90
C ASP A 104 -4.98 14.93 -3.17
N SER A 105 -4.55 14.85 -1.90
CA SER A 105 -4.19 16.06 -1.13
C SER A 105 -3.01 16.83 -1.71
N LEU A 106 -2.19 16.17 -2.54
CA LEU A 106 -0.99 16.71 -3.16
C LEU A 106 -1.18 17.01 -4.65
N PHE A 107 -2.39 16.86 -5.18
CA PHE A 107 -2.69 17.11 -6.59
C PHE A 107 -2.22 18.50 -7.05
N ASN A 108 -2.41 19.53 -6.23
CA ASN A 108 -1.97 20.91 -6.53
C ASN A 108 -0.43 21.10 -6.57
N LYS A 109 0.34 20.17 -5.98
CA LYS A 109 1.82 20.22 -5.95
C LYS A 109 2.45 19.31 -6.99
N VAL A 110 1.78 18.21 -7.35
CA VAL A 110 2.25 17.22 -8.33
C VAL A 110 1.74 17.56 -9.74
N GLY A 111 0.51 18.05 -9.87
CA GLY A 111 -0.05 18.62 -11.10
C GLY A 111 0.37 20.08 -11.27
N ARG A 112 0.81 20.48 -12.47
CA ARG A 112 1.15 21.89 -12.74
C ARG A 112 -0.13 22.61 -13.15
N GLY A 113 -0.33 23.84 -12.70
CA GLY A 113 -1.40 24.74 -13.18
C GLY A 113 -1.33 25.08 -14.69
N ASP A 114 -0.30 24.60 -15.39
CA ASP A 114 0.01 24.82 -16.80
C ASP A 114 -0.24 23.56 -17.66
N ASP A 115 -0.76 22.48 -17.05
CA ASP A 115 -1.17 21.29 -17.80
C ASP A 115 -2.45 21.65 -18.59
N THR A 116 -2.35 21.68 -19.92
CA THR A 116 -3.48 21.81 -20.87
C THR A 116 -4.58 20.83 -20.46
N GLY A 117 -5.65 21.35 -19.84
CA GLY A 117 -6.67 20.55 -19.16
C GLY A 117 -7.15 21.15 -17.83
N THR A 118 -6.44 22.11 -17.25
CA THR A 118 -6.97 22.90 -16.12
C THR A 118 -8.10 23.83 -16.58
N LEU A 119 -9.09 24.07 -15.73
CA LEU A 119 -10.17 25.04 -16.02
C LEU A 119 -9.61 26.42 -16.39
N GLN A 120 -8.49 26.83 -15.79
CA GLN A 120 -7.83 28.09 -16.15
C GLN A 120 -7.32 28.09 -17.59
N SER A 121 -6.74 26.98 -18.07
CA SER A 121 -6.29 26.84 -19.47
C SER A 121 -7.45 26.83 -20.48
N LEU A 122 -8.63 26.32 -20.08
CA LEU A 122 -9.83 26.29 -20.91
C LEU A 122 -10.58 27.63 -20.94
N ILE A 123 -10.51 28.40 -19.84
CA ILE A 123 -11.14 29.72 -19.72
C ILE A 123 -10.27 30.83 -20.37
N GLN A 124 -8.97 30.59 -20.56
CA GLN A 124 -8.05 31.52 -21.22
C GLN A 124 -7.89 31.32 -22.74
N GLN A 125 -8.67 30.40 -23.35
CA GLN A 125 -8.85 30.32 -24.81
C GLN A 125 -10.03 31.17 -25.27
#